data_AF-A0A6N9QDN1-F1
#
_entry.id   AF-A0A6N9QDN1-F1
#
_cell.length_a   1.000
_cell.length_b   1.000
_cell.length_c   1.000
_cell.angle_alpha   90.00
_cell.angle_beta   90.00
_cell.angle_gamma   90.00
#
_symmetry.space_group_name_H-M   'P 1'
#
loop_
_entity.id
_entity.type
_entity.pdbx_description
1 polymer ?
#
loop_
_entity_poly.entity_id
_entity_poly.type
_entity_poly.pdbx_seq_one_letter_code
_entity_poly.pdbx_strand_id
1 'polypeptide(L)'
;MQDQAKRWALRKKKIYERWHDKECRAIINAYDWEETRELALKRFSGPSMDWLEMVVQCRVNPGVRHDYDIVVGNIANDNVGETVSYVVQGIMRKEDAVKRLKFEKINNQIAFCSERGLQCLTFITSYEC
;
A
#
# COMPACT_ATOMS: atom_id res chain seq x y z
N MET A 1 5.70 -2.18 -11.39
CA MET A 1 4.77 -1.12 -10.92
C MET A 1 3.76 -0.70 -11.98
N GLN A 2 4.16 -0.34 -13.21
CA GLN A 2 3.22 0.11 -14.24
C GLN A 2 2.09 -0.89 -14.53
N ASP A 3 2.38 -2.19 -14.61
CA ASP A 3 1.35 -3.21 -14.84
C ASP A 3 0.36 -3.36 -13.67
N GLN A 4 0.83 -3.15 -12.43
CA GLN A 4 -0.03 -3.18 -11.24
C GLN A 4 -0.98 -1.98 -11.25
N ALA A 5 -0.46 -0.78 -11.57
CA ALA A 5 -1.25 0.44 -11.71
C ALA A 5 -2.32 0.31 -12.80
N LYS A 6 -1.96 -0.22 -13.98
CA LYS A 6 -2.90 -0.51 -15.08
C LYS A 6 -3.98 -1.51 -14.68
N ARG A 7 -3.60 -2.65 -14.10
CA ARG A 7 -4.57 -3.65 -13.61
C ARG A 7 -5.53 -3.07 -12.59
N TRP A 8 -5.03 -2.24 -11.67
CA TRP A 8 -5.85 -1.59 -10.65
C TRP A 8 -6.83 -0.59 -11.26
N ALA A 9 -6.35 0.28 -12.16
CA ALA A 9 -7.17 1.27 -12.84
C ALA A 9 -8.29 0.61 -13.67
N LEU A 10 -7.96 -0.42 -14.46
CA LEU A 10 -8.95 -1.20 -15.22
C LEU A 10 -9.95 -1.94 -14.32
N ARG A 11 -9.50 -2.50 -13.18
CA ARG A 11 -10.38 -3.16 -12.22
C ARG A 11 -11.35 -2.16 -11.59
N LYS A 12 -10.87 -0.97 -11.21
CA LYS A 12 -11.72 0.10 -10.65
C LYS A 12 -12.72 0.62 -11.67
N LYS A 13 -12.31 0.81 -12.94
CA LYS A 13 -13.21 1.13 -14.05
C LYS A 13 -14.36 0.12 -14.14
N LYS A 14 -14.05 -1.18 -14.27
CA LYS A 14 -15.06 -2.24 -14.37
C LYS A 14 -16.03 -2.29 -13.18
N ILE A 15 -15.53 -2.07 -11.96
CA ILE A 15 -16.37 -2.03 -10.76
C ILE A 15 -17.32 -0.81 -10.81
N TYR A 16 -16.79 0.36 -11.17
CA TYR A 16 -17.55 1.59 -11.26
C TYR A 16 -18.65 1.50 -12.33
N GLU A 17 -18.30 1.05 -13.53
CA GLU A 17 -19.22 0.84 -14.65
C GLU A 17 -20.34 -0.13 -14.26
N ARG A 18 -20.00 -1.22 -13.58
CA ARG A 18 -21.00 -2.19 -13.09
C ARG A 18 -21.97 -1.56 -12.07
N TRP A 19 -21.49 -0.66 -11.22
CA TRP A 19 -22.31 -0.08 -10.15
C TRP A 19 -23.16 1.11 -10.60
N HIS A 20 -22.70 1.86 -11.61
CA HIS A 20 -23.34 3.11 -12.04
C HIS A 20 -23.86 3.09 -13.47
N ASP A 21 -23.72 1.97 -14.19
CA ASP A 21 -24.10 1.78 -15.60
C ASP A 21 -23.60 2.92 -16.51
N LYS A 22 -22.41 3.41 -16.21
CA LYS A 22 -21.80 4.58 -16.86
C LYS A 22 -20.35 4.32 -17.18
N GLU A 23 -19.99 4.51 -18.44
CA GLU A 23 -18.62 4.39 -18.92
C GLU A 23 -17.71 5.42 -18.23
N CYS A 24 -16.53 4.97 -17.81
CA CYS A 24 -15.53 5.85 -17.22
C CYS A 24 -14.13 5.57 -17.75
N ARG A 25 -13.25 6.56 -17.65
CA ARG A 25 -11.86 6.48 -18.13
C ARG A 25 -10.96 5.98 -17.03
N ALA A 26 -10.07 5.04 -17.36
CA ALA A 26 -9.09 4.52 -16.43
C ALA A 26 -7.83 5.40 -16.49
N ILE A 27 -7.71 6.37 -15.57
CA ILE A 27 -6.60 7.33 -15.55
C ILE A 27 -5.54 6.87 -14.54
N ILE A 28 -4.28 6.89 -14.97
CA ILE A 28 -3.11 6.67 -14.12
C ILE A 28 -2.36 7.98 -13.99
N ASN A 29 -2.11 8.39 -12.74
CA ASN A 29 -1.26 9.54 -12.43
C ASN A 29 0.10 9.05 -11.95
N ALA A 30 1.16 9.64 -12.49
CA ALA A 30 2.53 9.41 -12.08
C ALA A 30 3.05 10.63 -11.32
N TYR A 31 3.67 10.36 -10.17
CA TYR A 31 4.26 11.36 -9.30
C TYR A 31 5.71 10.97 -9.02
N ASP A 32 6.56 11.98 -8.90
CA ASP A 32 7.89 11.87 -8.32
C ASP A 32 7.82 12.21 -6.83
N TRP A 33 8.80 11.75 -6.07
CA TRP A 33 8.92 12.15 -4.67
C TRP A 33 10.38 12.18 -4.26
N GLU A 34 10.74 13.19 -3.46
CA GLU A 34 12.07 13.30 -2.89
C GLU A 34 12.03 13.12 -1.37
N GLU A 35 12.99 12.37 -0.84
CA GLU A 35 13.13 12.17 0.59
C GLU A 35 13.66 13.46 1.25
N THR A 36 12.76 14.20 1.89
CA THR A 36 13.11 15.40 2.64
C THR A 36 13.49 15.00 4.07
N ARG A 37 14.61 15.53 4.60
CA ARG A 37 15.12 15.20 5.95
C ARG A 37 14.17 15.56 7.10
N GLU A 38 13.16 16.37 6.83
CA GLU A 38 12.19 16.84 7.82
C GLU A 38 11.02 15.87 8.05
N LEU A 39 10.91 14.82 7.23
CA LEU A 39 9.83 13.84 7.30
C LEU A 39 10.25 12.61 8.10
N ALA A 40 9.36 12.13 8.96
CA ALA A 40 9.56 10.90 9.70
C ALA A 40 9.34 9.70 8.76
N LEU A 41 10.43 9.20 8.17
CA LEU A 41 10.41 8.06 7.25
C LEU A 41 10.68 6.74 7.98
N LYS A 42 9.75 5.79 7.87
CA LYS A 42 9.93 4.41 8.34
C LYS A 42 10.16 3.48 7.16
N ARG A 43 11.32 2.82 7.12
CA ARG A 43 11.66 1.85 6.06
C ARG A 43 11.70 0.44 6.61
N PHE A 44 10.95 -0.46 5.97
CA PHE A 44 10.96 -1.89 6.24
C PHE A 44 11.65 -2.62 5.08
N SER A 45 12.77 -3.29 5.39
CA SER A 45 13.52 -4.08 4.41
C SER A 45 12.83 -5.40 4.04
N GLY A 46 11.86 -5.84 4.83
CA GLY A 46 11.11 -7.07 4.60
C GLY A 46 10.00 -7.28 5.64
N PRO A 47 9.38 -8.47 5.65
CA PRO A 47 8.32 -8.80 6.58
C PRO A 47 9.00 -9.16 7.91
N SER A 48 8.99 -8.22 8.85
CA SER A 48 9.35 -8.47 10.23
C SER A 48 8.09 -8.55 11.09
N MET A 49 8.27 -9.00 12.34
CA MET A 49 7.17 -8.98 13.32
C MET A 49 6.67 -7.54 13.53
N ASP A 50 7.59 -6.58 13.66
CA ASP A 50 7.24 -5.16 13.81
C ASP A 50 6.44 -4.61 12.61
N TRP A 51 6.80 -5.01 11.39
CA TRP A 51 6.05 -4.65 10.19
C TRP A 51 4.64 -5.23 10.23
N LEU A 52 4.51 -6.52 10.56
CA LEU A 52 3.21 -7.19 10.62
C LEU A 52 2.31 -6.56 11.68
N GLU A 53 2.86 -6.28 12.86
CA GLU A 53 2.14 -5.62 13.95
C GLU A 53 1.65 -4.24 13.52
N MET A 54 2.50 -3.44 12.87
CA MET A 54 2.14 -2.13 12.36
C MET A 54 0.99 -2.20 11.35
N VAL A 55 1.07 -3.11 10.37
CA VAL A 55 0.03 -3.25 9.35
C VAL A 55 -1.29 -3.76 9.96
N VAL A 56 -1.22 -4.70 10.91
CA VAL A 56 -2.38 -5.19 11.65
C VAL A 56 -3.02 -4.06 12.45
N GLN A 57 -2.23 -3.26 13.17
CA GLN A 57 -2.72 -2.12 13.94
C GLN A 57 -3.41 -1.09 13.05
N CYS A 58 -2.84 -0.74 11.89
CA CYS A 58 -3.47 0.18 10.95
C CYS A 58 -4.80 -0.34 10.39
N ARG A 59 -4.97 -1.66 10.24
CA ARG A 59 -6.21 -2.28 9.73
C ARG A 59 -7.30 -2.41 10.79
N VAL A 60 -6.91 -2.80 12.00
CA VAL A 60 -7.85 -2.97 13.12
C VAL A 60 -8.30 -1.61 13.63
N ASN A 61 -7.39 -0.64 13.69
CA ASN A 61 -7.66 0.70 14.17
C ASN A 61 -7.37 1.73 13.07
N PRO A 62 -8.35 2.04 12.20
CA PRO A 62 -8.19 3.05 11.16
C PRO A 62 -7.92 4.47 11.70
N GLY A 63 -8.06 4.69 13.02
CA GLY A 63 -7.74 5.94 13.71
C GLY A 63 -6.37 5.97 14.41
N VAL A 64 -5.58 4.89 14.39
CA VAL A 64 -4.23 4.91 14.96
C VAL A 64 -3.36 5.81 14.10
N ARG A 65 -2.99 6.96 14.65
CA ARG A 65 -1.95 7.82 14.10
C ARG A 65 -0.61 7.30 14.57
N HIS A 66 0.18 6.79 13.64
CA HIS A 66 1.59 6.58 13.86
C HIS A 66 2.36 7.87 13.53
N ASP A 67 3.47 8.12 14.20
CA ASP A 67 4.24 9.37 14.05
C ASP A 67 5.03 9.46 12.73
N TYR A 68 4.92 8.43 11.87
CA TYR A 68 5.61 8.39 10.58
C TYR A 68 4.81 9.10 9.49
N ASP A 69 5.46 10.03 8.80
CA ASP A 69 4.92 10.74 7.64
C ASP A 69 4.87 9.85 6.39
N ILE A 70 5.92 9.02 6.21
CA ILE A 70 6.07 8.13 5.06
C ILE A 70 6.52 6.75 5.56
N VAL A 71 5.83 5.72 5.08
CA VAL A 71 6.16 4.32 5.37
C VAL A 71 6.53 3.63 4.06
N VAL A 72 7.78 3.21 3.93
CA VAL A 72 8.27 2.46 2.79
C VAL A 72 8.43 1.00 3.19
N GLY A 73 7.71 0.11 2.52
CA GLY A 73 7.73 -1.32 2.82
C GLY A 73 7.87 -2.15 1.57
N ASN A 74 8.75 -3.13 1.62
CA ASN A 74 9.06 -4.03 0.49
C ASN A 74 7.94 -5.03 0.16
N ILE A 75 6.74 -4.89 0.72
CA ILE A 75 5.70 -5.93 0.65
C ILE A 75 4.30 -5.31 0.66
N ALA A 76 3.67 -5.28 -0.52
CA ALA A 76 2.22 -5.13 -0.67
C ALA A 76 1.75 -5.73 -2.00
N ASN A 77 1.35 -7.00 -1.96
CA ASN A 77 0.65 -7.68 -3.05
C ASN A 77 -0.65 -8.26 -2.50
N ASP A 78 -1.59 -8.68 -3.37
CA ASP A 78 -2.89 -9.20 -2.95
C ASP A 78 -2.76 -10.37 -1.94
N ASN A 79 -1.77 -11.26 -2.15
CA ASN A 79 -1.44 -12.38 -1.24
C ASN A 79 -1.05 -11.92 0.17
N VAL A 80 -0.36 -10.78 0.26
CA VAL A 80 0.05 -10.17 1.54
C VAL A 80 -1.19 -9.68 2.26
N GLY A 81 -2.08 -9.01 1.51
CA GLY A 81 -3.32 -8.49 2.07
C GLY A 81 -4.20 -9.59 2.66
N GLU A 82 -4.27 -10.75 1.99
CA GLU A 82 -4.99 -11.93 2.48
C GLU A 82 -4.33 -12.53 3.73
N THR A 83 -3.00 -12.72 3.71
CA THR A 83 -2.25 -13.27 4.86
C THR A 83 -2.44 -12.41 6.11
N VAL A 84 -2.34 -11.09 5.97
CA VAL A 84 -2.60 -10.14 7.07
C VAL A 84 -4.05 -10.24 7.55
N SER A 85 -5.01 -10.44 6.64
CA SER A 85 -6.42 -10.63 7.01
C SER A 85 -6.62 -11.87 7.88
N TYR A 86 -5.95 -12.98 7.58
CA TYR A 86 -6.00 -14.19 8.42
C TYR A 86 -5.41 -13.98 9.81
N VAL A 87 -4.36 -13.17 9.93
CA VAL A 87 -3.79 -12.81 11.24
C VAL A 87 -4.77 -11.95 12.04
N VAL A 88 -5.38 -10.95 11.41
CA VAL A 88 -6.41 -10.10 12.05
C VAL A 88 -7.61 -10.92 12.53
N GLN A 89 -8.02 -11.93 11.76
CA GLN A 89 -9.12 -12.84 12.12
C GLN A 89 -8.72 -13.92 13.14
N GLY A 90 -7.46 -14.00 13.54
CA GLY A 90 -6.95 -15.03 14.46
C GLY A 90 -6.85 -16.44 13.84
N ILE A 91 -7.02 -16.57 12.52
CA ILE A 91 -6.93 -17.84 11.79
C ILE A 91 -5.47 -18.27 11.65
N MET A 92 -4.55 -17.31 11.47
CA MET A 92 -3.13 -17.56 11.29
C MET A 92 -2.32 -16.91 12.41
N ARG A 93 -1.34 -17.65 12.95
CA ARG A 93 -0.40 -17.12 13.93
C ARG A 93 0.55 -16.11 13.28
N LYS A 94 0.92 -15.08 14.04
CA LYS A 94 1.78 -13.98 13.58
C LYS A 94 3.13 -14.49 13.09
N GLU A 95 3.72 -15.48 13.77
CA GLU A 95 5.01 -16.07 13.44
C GLU A 95 4.98 -16.82 12.10
N ASP A 96 3.88 -17.53 11.82
CA ASP A 96 3.69 -18.27 10.57
C ASP A 96 3.45 -17.33 9.40
N ALA A 97 2.72 -16.24 9.64
CA ALA A 97 2.54 -15.17 8.65
C ALA A 97 3.86 -14.52 8.25
N VAL A 98 4.72 -14.15 9.22
CA VAL A 98 6.05 -13.58 8.94
C VAL A 98 6.90 -14.55 8.12
N LYS A 99 6.93 -15.83 8.48
CA LYS A 99 7.67 -16.85 7.72
C LYS A 99 7.16 -16.99 6.28
N ARG A 100 5.83 -17.03 6.10
CA ARG A 100 5.20 -17.13 4.77
C ARG A 100 5.55 -15.92 3.91
N LEU A 101 5.41 -14.71 4.46
CA LEU A 101 5.68 -13.46 3.76
C LEU A 101 7.17 -13.29 3.42
N LYS A 102 8.09 -13.90 4.17
CA LYS A 102 9.53 -13.85 3.89
C LYS A 102 9.91 -14.45 2.53
N PHE A 103 9.11 -15.38 2.01
CA PHE A 103 9.33 -16.01 0.72
C PHE A 103 8.54 -15.35 -0.42
N GLU A 104 7.66 -14.39 -0.10
CA GLU A 104 6.89 -13.68 -1.11
C GLU A 104 7.77 -12.69 -1.88
N LYS A 105 7.38 -12.41 -3.13
CA LYS A 105 8.13 -11.50 -3.99
C LYS A 105 8.10 -10.08 -3.41
N ILE A 106 9.28 -9.51 -3.24
CA ILE A 106 9.47 -8.13 -2.80
C ILE A 106 8.85 -7.17 -3.83
N ASN A 107 7.94 -6.32 -3.37
CA ASN A 107 7.38 -5.20 -4.12
C ASN A 107 7.46 -3.94 -3.26
N ASN A 108 8.22 -2.96 -3.70
CA ASN A 108 8.42 -1.73 -2.94
C ASN A 108 7.12 -0.92 -2.97
N GLN A 109 6.42 -0.79 -1.85
CA GLN A 109 5.28 0.11 -1.71
C GLN A 109 5.66 1.29 -0.81
N ILE A 110 5.10 2.45 -1.13
CA ILE A 110 5.24 3.67 -0.35
C ILE A 110 3.83 4.08 0.09
N ALA A 111 3.66 4.27 1.38
CA ALA A 111 2.45 4.80 1.98
C ALA A 111 2.74 6.20 2.53
N PHE A 112 1.97 7.18 2.08
CA PHE A 112 1.99 8.55 2.59
C PHE A 112 0.87 8.68 3.62
N CYS A 113 1.24 9.03 4.84
CA CYS A 113 0.34 8.95 6.00
C CYS A 113 0.08 10.31 6.66
N SER A 114 0.73 11.36 6.17
CA SER A 114 0.51 12.74 6.63
C SER A 114 0.39 13.70 5.43
N GLU A 115 -0.21 14.87 5.67
CA GLU A 115 -0.25 15.95 4.67
C GLU A 115 1.15 16.40 4.26
N ARG A 116 2.10 16.43 5.21
CA ARG A 116 3.50 16.75 4.93
C ARG A 116 4.14 15.75 3.97
N GLY A 117 3.84 14.46 4.13
CA GLY A 117 4.24 13.41 3.19
C GLY A 117 3.60 13.54 1.81
N LEU A 118 2.39 14.11 1.71
CA LEU A 118 1.77 14.40 0.41
C LEU A 118 2.37 15.63 -0.27
N GLN A 119 2.85 16.62 0.49
CA GLN A 119 3.46 17.84 -0.06
C GLN A 119 4.79 17.61 -0.77
N CYS A 120 5.48 16.50 -0.51
CA CYS A 120 6.70 16.11 -1.25
C CYS A 120 6.44 15.35 -2.55
N LEU A 121 5.17 15.16 -2.95
CA LEU A 121 4.83 14.58 -4.24
C LEU A 121 4.82 15.65 -5.34
N THR A 122 5.61 15.41 -6.39
CA THR A 122 5.61 16.25 -7.60
C THR A 122 4.86 15.53 -8.70
N PHE A 123 3.80 16.12 -9.24
CA PHE A 123 3.07 15.54 -10.37
C PHE A 123 3.94 15.54 -11.63
N ILE A 124 4.09 14.37 -12.27
CA ILE A 124 4.85 14.22 -13.51
C ILE A 124 3.90 14.19 -14.71
N THR A 125 2.96 13.24 -14.72
CA THR A 125 2.09 13.01 -15.87
C THR A 125 0.83 12.24 -15.51
N SER A 126 -0.17 12.34 -16.37
CA SER A 126 -1.42 11.59 -16.30
C SER A 126 -1.72 11.01 -17.67
N TYR A 127 -2.04 9.71 -17.72
CA TYR A 127 -2.40 9.04 -18.97
C TYR A 127 -3.54 8.05 -18.76
N GLU A 128 -4.34 7.85 -19.80
CA GLU A 128 -5.38 6.83 -19.84
C GLU A 128 -4.78 5.47 -20.22
N CYS A 129 -5.30 4.40 -19.62
CA CYS A 129 -4.82 3.03 -19.81
C CYS A 129 -5.85 2.10 -20.45
#